data_AF-A0A1L6J555-F1
#
_entry.id   AF-A0A1L6J555-F1
#
_cell.length_a   1.000
_cell.length_b   1.000
_cell.length_c   1.000
_cell.angle_alpha   90.00
_cell.angle_beta   90.00
_cell.angle_gamma   90.00
#
_symmetry.space_group_name_H-M   'P 1'
#
loop_
_entity.id
_entity.type
_entity.pdbx_description
1 polymer ?
#
loop_
_entity_poly.entity_id
_entity_poly.type
_entity_poly.pdbx_seq_one_letter_code
_entity_poly.pdbx_strand_id
1 'polypeptide(L)'
;MIALPPDLRAALLANARATAANPHLDPMPLVKFFNPMGAATWLASELDADGDTLFGLADLGFGCPELGSFSLAEIASVQLPYGLTIERDLSFATRFSLSIWADWSRRAGSILWAETLLRRVEMSVPPGTDPLPPHANDPAPPDRRKGG
;
A
#
# COMPACT_ATOMS: atom_id res chain seq x y z
N MET A 1 -8.22 14.32 10.23
CA MET A 1 -8.06 12.98 10.84
C MET A 1 -8.46 11.94 9.81
N ILE A 2 -7.56 11.02 9.50
CA ILE A 2 -7.81 9.94 8.54
C ILE A 2 -8.86 8.99 9.14
N ALA A 3 -10.04 8.92 8.55
CA ALA A 3 -11.11 8.07 9.06
C ALA A 3 -11.01 6.65 8.52
N LEU A 4 -10.96 5.66 9.43
CA LEU A 4 -11.21 4.25 9.14
C LEU A 4 -12.67 3.93 9.49
N PRO A 5 -13.55 3.69 8.49
CA PRO A 5 -14.92 3.27 8.75
C PRO A 5 -14.97 1.99 9.61
N PRO A 6 -16.02 1.79 10.44
CA PRO A 6 -16.12 0.62 11.32
C PRO A 6 -15.92 -0.72 10.61
N ASP A 7 -16.49 -0.89 9.41
CA ASP A 7 -16.37 -2.14 8.64
C ASP A 7 -14.93 -2.38 8.16
N LEU A 8 -14.25 -1.33 7.71
CA LEU A 8 -12.83 -1.42 7.31
C LEU A 8 -11.95 -1.73 8.53
N ARG A 9 -12.21 -1.09 9.67
CA ARG A 9 -11.51 -1.39 10.93
C ARG A 9 -11.72 -2.84 11.34
N ALA A 10 -12.95 -3.34 11.28
CA ALA A 10 -13.28 -4.72 11.63
C ALA A 10 -12.58 -5.73 10.70
N ALA A 11 -12.49 -5.42 9.40
CA ALA A 11 -11.80 -6.26 8.42
C ALA A 11 -10.28 -6.30 8.66
N LEU A 12 -9.64 -5.15 8.91
CA LEU A 12 -8.21 -5.09 9.25
C LEU A 12 -7.87 -5.87 10.54
N LEU A 13 -8.71 -5.75 11.58
CA LEU A 13 -8.57 -6.53 12.82
C LEU A 13 -8.81 -8.03 12.59
N ALA A 14 -9.71 -8.40 11.68
CA ALA A 14 -9.95 -9.79 11.32
C ALA A 14 -8.75 -10.39 10.61
N ASN A 15 -8.11 -9.65 9.69
CA ASN A 15 -6.87 -10.07 9.06
C ASN A 15 -5.77 -10.31 10.10
N ALA A 16 -5.57 -9.38 11.05
CA ALA A 16 -4.55 -9.52 12.09
C ALA A 16 -4.76 -10.77 12.97
N ARG A 17 -6.02 -11.07 13.33
CA ARG A 17 -6.36 -12.31 14.06
C ARG A 17 -6.10 -13.57 13.21
N ALA A 18 -6.41 -13.50 11.92
CA ALA A 18 -6.23 -14.63 11.02
C ALA A 18 -4.75 -14.92 10.80
N THR A 19 -3.92 -13.91 10.53
CA THR A 19 -2.47 -14.05 10.34
C THR A 19 -1.77 -14.50 11.63
N ALA A 20 -2.22 -14.03 12.80
CA ALA A 20 -1.75 -14.55 14.09
C ALA A 20 -2.04 -16.05 14.30
N ALA A 21 -3.19 -16.54 13.81
CA ALA A 21 -3.57 -17.96 13.88
C ALA A 21 -2.88 -18.81 12.80
N ASN A 22 -2.58 -18.22 11.64
CA ASN A 22 -1.88 -18.85 10.54
C ASN A 22 -0.92 -17.85 9.86
N PRO A 23 0.37 -17.87 10.22
CA PRO A 23 1.38 -16.96 9.68
C PRO A 23 1.63 -17.09 8.17
N HIS A 24 1.10 -18.13 7.52
CA HIS A 24 1.18 -18.31 6.07
C HIS A 24 0.06 -17.60 5.30
N LEU A 25 -0.91 -17.00 5.99
CA LEU A 25 -1.92 -16.18 5.33
C LEU A 25 -1.29 -14.89 4.80
N ASP A 26 -1.62 -14.58 3.55
CA ASP A 26 -1.16 -13.38 2.84
C ASP A 26 -2.38 -12.53 2.46
N PRO A 27 -2.92 -11.73 3.40
CA PRO A 27 -4.11 -10.93 3.16
C PRO A 27 -3.86 -9.85 2.09
N MET A 28 -4.93 -9.50 1.37
CA MET A 28 -4.91 -8.33 0.49
C MET A 28 -4.82 -7.05 1.35
N PRO A 29 -4.07 -6.02 0.91
CA PRO A 29 -4.17 -4.71 1.55
C PRO A 29 -5.58 -4.17 1.36
N LEU A 30 -6.18 -3.67 2.45
CA LEU A 30 -7.56 -3.19 2.47
C LEU A 30 -7.65 -1.66 2.44
N VAL A 31 -6.56 -0.97 2.75
CA VAL A 31 -6.52 0.48 2.78
C VAL A 31 -5.23 1.01 2.20
N LYS A 32 -5.35 2.13 1.48
CA LYS A 32 -4.24 2.90 0.96
C LYS A 32 -4.29 4.32 1.52
N PHE A 33 -3.16 4.80 2.01
CA PHE A 33 -2.93 6.18 2.39
C PHE A 33 -1.90 6.82 1.46
N PHE A 34 -2.04 8.11 1.19
CA PHE A 34 -1.12 8.81 0.29
C PHE A 34 -0.91 10.26 0.70
N ASN A 35 0.29 10.76 0.41
CA ASN A 35 0.63 12.17 0.50
C ASN A 35 0.17 12.88 -0.78
N PRO A 36 -0.84 13.76 -0.76
CA PRO A 36 -1.31 14.48 -1.96
C PRO A 36 -0.27 15.43 -2.57
N MET A 37 0.79 15.76 -1.82
CA MET A 37 1.89 16.66 -2.23
C MET A 37 3.20 15.92 -2.49
N GLY A 38 3.21 14.59 -2.49
CA GLY A 38 4.44 13.81 -2.60
C GLY A 38 4.23 12.38 -3.06
N ALA A 39 5.29 11.57 -3.03
CA ALA A 39 5.25 10.17 -3.44
C ALA A 39 4.91 9.21 -2.29
N ALA A 40 4.90 9.69 -1.05
CA ALA A 40 4.74 8.84 0.12
C ALA A 40 3.38 8.14 0.10
N THR A 41 3.39 6.81 0.16
CA THR A 41 2.23 5.93 0.02
C THR A 41 2.35 4.77 1.00
N TRP A 42 1.23 4.38 1.62
CA TRP A 42 1.14 3.23 2.52
C TRP A 42 -0.03 2.35 2.11
N LEU A 43 0.16 1.05 2.16
CA LEU A 43 -0.89 0.04 2.04
C LEU A 43 -0.94 -0.76 3.34
N ALA A 44 -2.11 -0.95 3.94
CA ALA A 44 -2.25 -1.77 5.14
C ALA A 44 -3.22 -2.94 4.91
N SER A 45 -2.80 -4.14 5.33
CA SER A 45 -3.62 -5.36 5.36
C SER A 45 -4.22 -5.59 6.74
N GLU A 46 -3.58 -5.09 7.79
CA GLU A 46 -3.83 -5.48 9.17
C GLU A 46 -3.80 -4.25 10.07
N LEU A 47 -4.58 -4.34 11.16
CA LEU A 47 -4.59 -3.38 12.26
C LEU A 47 -4.53 -4.18 13.56
N ASP A 48 -3.61 -3.81 14.44
CA ASP A 48 -3.46 -4.41 15.77
C ASP A 48 -4.61 -3.99 16.70
N ALA A 49 -4.81 -4.75 17.77
CA ALA A 49 -5.83 -4.53 18.78
C ALA A 49 -5.67 -3.20 19.54
N ASP A 50 -4.48 -2.58 19.51
CA ASP A 50 -4.24 -1.23 20.03
C ASP A 50 -5.01 -0.14 19.25
N GLY A 51 -5.53 -0.48 18.06
CA GLY A 51 -6.31 0.39 17.21
C GLY A 51 -5.52 1.45 16.46
N ASP A 52 -4.17 1.37 16.49
CA ASP A 52 -3.23 2.32 15.90
C ASP A 52 -2.14 1.67 15.04
N THR A 53 -1.56 0.55 15.49
CA THR A 53 -0.46 -0.12 14.79
C THR A 53 -1.01 -0.86 13.56
N LEU A 54 -0.65 -0.38 12.39
CA LEU A 54 -0.93 -1.02 11.11
C LEU A 54 0.24 -1.91 10.70
N PHE A 55 -0.04 -2.98 9.97
CA PHE A 55 0.98 -3.74 9.24
C PHE A 55 0.67 -3.73 7.74
N GLY A 56 1.72 -3.60 6.93
CA GLY A 56 1.61 -3.56 5.49
C GLY A 56 2.86 -3.07 4.78
N LEU A 57 2.68 -2.38 3.66
CA LEU A 57 3.75 -1.92 2.77
C LEU A 57 3.83 -0.38 2.79
N ALA A 58 5.03 0.17 2.98
CA ALA A 58 5.27 1.61 3.00
C ALA A 58 6.31 2.01 1.96
N ASP A 59 6.03 3.07 1.21
CA ASP A 59 6.97 3.71 0.28
C ASP A 59 7.01 5.20 0.62
N LEU A 60 8.14 5.68 1.15
CA LEU A 60 8.32 7.08 1.52
C LEU A 60 8.83 7.95 0.36
N GLY A 61 8.90 7.40 -0.86
CA GLY A 61 9.36 8.12 -2.06
C GLY A 61 10.87 8.12 -2.26
N PHE A 62 11.59 7.19 -1.62
CA PHE A 62 13.05 7.03 -1.71
C PHE A 62 13.51 5.88 -2.62
N GLY A 63 12.58 5.21 -3.32
CA GLY A 63 12.91 4.10 -4.21
C GLY A 63 12.96 2.73 -3.54
N CYS A 64 12.69 2.67 -2.23
CA CYS A 64 12.75 1.45 -1.43
C CYS A 64 11.43 1.22 -0.67
N PRO A 65 10.38 0.68 -1.34
CA PRO A 65 9.18 0.24 -0.64
C PRO A 65 9.47 -0.96 0.28
N GLU A 66 9.02 -0.90 1.53
CA GLU A 66 9.33 -1.90 2.56
C GLU A 66 8.09 -2.38 3.30
N LEU A 67 8.09 -3.67 3.65
CA LEU A 67 7.08 -4.27 4.52
C LEU A 67 7.40 -3.96 5.98
N GLY A 68 6.39 -3.64 6.77
CA GLY A 68 6.56 -3.42 8.20
C GLY A 68 5.34 -2.85 8.89
N SER A 69 5.53 -2.52 10.16
CA SER A 69 4.52 -1.88 10.99
C SER A 69 4.68 -0.36 10.99
N PHE A 70 3.57 0.36 11.06
CA PHE A 70 3.54 1.82 11.14
C PHE A 70 2.30 2.32 11.89
N SER A 71 2.42 3.47 12.57
CA SER A 71 1.33 4.04 13.35
C SER A 71 0.35 4.84 12.47
N LEU A 72 -0.94 4.56 12.61
CA LEU A 72 -2.01 5.35 11.99
C LEU A 72 -2.02 6.79 12.51
N ALA A 73 -1.80 6.99 13.81
CA ALA A 73 -1.72 8.31 14.43
C ALA A 73 -0.52 9.11 13.91
N GLU A 74 0.65 8.48 13.74
CA GLU A 74 1.82 9.14 13.14
C GLU A 74 1.52 9.58 11.71
N ILE A 75 0.97 8.68 10.87
CA ILE A 75 0.56 9.02 9.50
C ILE A 75 -0.45 10.17 9.49
N ALA A 76 -1.46 10.12 10.37
CA ALA A 76 -2.49 11.16 10.47
C ALA A 76 -1.98 12.50 11.03
N SER A 77 -0.82 12.50 11.70
CA SER A 77 -0.19 13.69 12.29
C SER A 77 0.65 14.49 11.28
N VAL A 78 1.00 13.88 10.13
CA VAL A 78 1.82 14.53 9.11
C VAL A 78 1.08 15.74 8.55
N GLN A 79 1.67 16.92 8.77
CA GLN A 79 1.21 18.19 8.23
C GLN A 79 1.95 18.51 6.94
N LEU A 80 1.18 18.83 5.89
CA LEU A 80 1.70 19.18 4.58
C LEU A 80 1.47 20.68 4.32
N PRO A 81 2.15 21.25 3.30
CA PRO A 81 1.88 22.62 2.87
C PRO A 81 0.38 22.86 2.59
N TYR A 82 -0.03 24.11 2.77
CA TYR A 82 -1.42 24.57 2.55
C TYR A 82 -2.48 23.94 3.47
N GLY A 83 -2.05 23.38 4.61
CA GLY A 83 -2.96 22.75 5.57
C GLY A 83 -3.47 21.39 5.10
N LEU A 84 -2.83 20.79 4.10
CA LEU A 84 -3.12 19.43 3.66
C LEU A 84 -2.57 18.42 4.67
N THR A 85 -3.13 17.21 4.63
CA THR A 85 -2.71 16.09 5.46
C THR A 85 -2.62 14.84 4.60
N ILE A 86 -2.11 13.73 5.15
CA ILE A 86 -2.20 12.44 4.46
C ILE A 86 -3.67 12.05 4.30
N GLU A 87 -4.02 11.53 3.13
CA GLU A 87 -5.38 11.17 2.76
C GLU A 87 -5.53 9.65 2.61
N ARG A 88 -6.76 9.16 2.76
CA ARG A 88 -7.14 7.78 2.44
C ARG A 88 -7.73 7.73 1.05
N ASP A 89 -7.24 6.81 0.22
CA ASP A 89 -7.83 6.55 -1.09
C ASP A 89 -9.15 5.78 -0.91
N LEU A 90 -10.27 6.45 -1.20
CA LEU A 90 -11.61 5.87 -1.06
C LEU A 90 -11.95 4.86 -2.17
N SER A 91 -11.22 4.93 -3.29
CA SER A 91 -11.42 4.09 -4.46
C SER A 91 -10.49 2.89 -4.50
N PHE A 92 -9.58 2.78 -3.52
CA PHE A 92 -8.62 1.70 -3.45
C PHE A 92 -9.32 0.37 -3.18
N ALA A 93 -9.11 -0.56 -4.12
CA ALA A 93 -9.46 -1.95 -4.02
C ALA A 93 -8.47 -2.75 -4.85
N THR A 94 -8.17 -3.97 -4.42
CA THR A 94 -7.25 -4.87 -5.11
C THR A 94 -7.66 -6.31 -4.85
N ARG A 95 -7.43 -7.18 -5.83
CA ARG A 95 -7.53 -8.64 -5.67
C ARG A 95 -6.19 -9.31 -5.39
N PHE A 96 -5.09 -8.56 -5.45
CA PHE A 96 -3.74 -9.06 -5.22
C PHE A 96 -3.36 -8.97 -3.75
N SER A 97 -2.65 -9.99 -3.27
CA SER A 97 -2.19 -10.11 -1.89
C SER A 97 -1.07 -9.12 -1.56
N LEU A 98 -0.80 -8.95 -0.26
CA LEU A 98 0.23 -8.02 0.21
C LEU A 98 1.62 -8.41 -0.30
N SER A 99 1.96 -9.70 -0.35
CA SER A 99 3.26 -10.14 -0.88
C SER A 99 3.45 -9.80 -2.36
N ILE A 100 2.40 -9.94 -3.19
CA ILE A 100 2.43 -9.52 -4.60
C ILE A 100 2.69 -8.02 -4.67
N TRP A 101 1.97 -7.21 -3.90
CA TRP A 101 2.21 -5.77 -3.83
C TRP A 101 3.64 -5.44 -3.42
N ALA A 102 4.19 -6.12 -2.42
CA ALA A 102 5.55 -5.91 -1.93
C ALA A 102 6.59 -6.23 -3.00
N ASP A 103 6.47 -7.37 -3.67
CA ASP A 103 7.41 -7.79 -4.71
C ASP A 103 7.36 -6.88 -5.94
N TRP A 104 6.16 -6.54 -6.39
CA TRP A 104 5.98 -5.61 -7.50
C TRP A 104 6.53 -4.22 -7.16
N SER A 105 6.28 -3.72 -5.95
CA SER A 105 6.76 -2.41 -5.50
C SER A 105 8.28 -2.37 -5.36
N ARG A 106 8.88 -3.44 -4.83
CA ARG A 106 10.35 -3.55 -4.72
C ARG A 106 11.02 -3.53 -6.10
N ARG A 107 10.45 -4.24 -7.09
CA ARG A 107 11.00 -4.25 -8.45
C ARG A 107 10.75 -2.95 -9.22
N ALA A 108 9.58 -2.34 -8.99
CA ALA A 108 9.22 -1.05 -9.56
C ALA A 108 9.95 0.12 -8.90
N GLY A 109 10.49 -0.08 -7.70
CA GLY A 109 11.00 0.99 -6.83
C GLY A 109 9.92 1.91 -6.27
N SER A 110 8.63 1.61 -6.47
CA SER A 110 7.53 2.42 -5.95
C SER A 110 6.20 1.69 -5.90
N ILE A 111 5.40 1.96 -4.86
CA ILE A 111 4.01 1.48 -4.74
C ILE A 111 3.13 2.07 -5.85
N LEU A 112 3.27 3.36 -6.16
CA LEU A 112 2.44 4.02 -7.18
C LEU A 112 2.68 3.44 -8.58
N TRP A 113 3.92 3.06 -8.86
CA TRP A 113 4.25 2.42 -10.13
C TRP A 113 3.79 0.97 -10.17
N ALA A 114 4.01 0.21 -9.09
CA ALA A 114 3.45 -1.14 -8.94
C ALA A 114 1.93 -1.14 -9.12
N GLU A 115 1.20 -0.18 -8.56
CA GLU A 115 -0.24 -0.03 -8.76
C GLU A 115 -0.61 0.14 -10.24
N THR A 116 0.11 1.01 -10.95
CA THR A 116 -0.12 1.23 -12.39
C THR A 116 0.07 -0.06 -13.18
N LEU A 117 1.08 -0.85 -12.84
CA LEU A 117 1.35 -2.10 -13.53
C LEU A 117 0.37 -3.21 -13.15
N LEU A 118 0.06 -3.37 -11.86
CA LEU A 118 -0.91 -4.35 -11.36
C LEU A 118 -2.30 -4.10 -11.96
N ARG A 119 -2.74 -2.84 -12.06
CA ARG A 119 -4.00 -2.48 -12.74
C ARG A 119 -4.00 -2.89 -14.22
N ARG A 120 -2.87 -2.74 -14.93
CA ARG A 120 -2.74 -3.22 -16.32
C ARG A 120 -2.85 -4.74 -16.40
N VAL A 121 -2.17 -5.44 -15.49
CA VAL A 121 -2.22 -6.91 -15.47
C VAL A 121 -3.62 -7.41 -15.13
N GLU A 122 -4.29 -6.81 -14.15
CA GLU A 122 -5.67 -7.15 -13.77
C GLU A 122 -6.64 -7.07 -14.95
N MET A 123 -6.49 -6.08 -15.82
CA MET A 123 -7.31 -5.95 -17.03
C MET A 123 -7.00 -7.00 -18.11
N SER A 124 -5.86 -7.69 -18.03
CA SER A 124 -5.37 -8.62 -19.07
C SER A 124 -5.34 -10.09 -18.65
N VAL A 125 -5.35 -10.37 -17.34
CA VAL A 125 -5.16 -11.72 -16.77
C VAL A 125 -6.44 -12.20 -16.07
N PRO A 126 -6.89 -13.46 -16.29
CA PRO A 126 -8.05 -14.03 -15.62
C PRO A 126 -7.96 -13.97 -14.09
N PRO A 127 -9.11 -13.88 -13.38
CA PRO A 127 -9.14 -14.02 -11.93
C PRO A 127 -8.51 -15.34 -11.46
N GLY A 128 -7.76 -15.29 -10.36
CA GLY A 128 -7.11 -16.48 -9.77
C GLY A 128 -5.73 -16.83 -10.33
N THR A 129 -5.14 -15.97 -11.16
CA THR A 129 -3.75 -16.10 -11.60
C THR A 129 -2.89 -15.03 -10.96
N ASP A 130 -1.81 -15.45 -10.29
CA ASP A 130 -0.85 -14.52 -9.69
C ASP A 130 0.04 -13.89 -10.76
N PRO A 131 0.15 -12.55 -10.77
CA PRO A 131 0.89 -11.85 -11.80
C PRO A 131 2.39 -11.86 -11.49
N LEU A 132 3.20 -12.20 -12.49
CA LEU A 132 4.67 -12.18 -12.34
C LEU A 132 5.18 -10.74 -12.28
N PRO A 133 5.99 -10.39 -11.26
CA PRO A 133 6.49 -9.04 -11.09
C PRO A 133 7.42 -8.62 -12.25
N PRO A 134 7.50 -7.32 -12.57
CA PRO A 134 8.21 -6.81 -13.74
C PRO A 134 9.70 -7.17 -13.67
N HIS A 135 10.34 -7.32 -14.82
CA HIS A 135 11.78 -7.59 -14.85
C HIS A 135 12.55 -6.31 -14.51
N ALA A 136 13.73 -6.45 -13.87
CA ALA A 136 14.59 -5.31 -13.54
C ALA A 136 15.06 -4.48 -14.76
N ASN A 137 14.92 -5.04 -15.97
CA ASN A 137 15.24 -4.39 -17.24
C ASN A 137 14.01 -3.76 -17.93
N ASP A 138 12.81 -3.85 -17.34
CA ASP A 138 11.68 -3.07 -17.80
C ASP A 138 12.00 -1.59 -17.60
N PRO A 139 11.63 -0.70 -18.55
CA PRO A 139 12.02 0.69 -18.50
C PRO A 139 11.65 1.31 -17.15
N ALA A 140 12.67 1.82 -16.45
CA ALA A 140 12.51 2.54 -15.20
C ALA A 140 11.55 3.74 -15.39
N PRO A 141 10.81 4.14 -14.34
CA PRO A 141 9.89 5.26 -14.44
C PRO A 141 10.63 6.54 -14.88
N PRO A 142 10.00 7.42 -15.68
CA PRO A 142 10.58 8.71 -16.00
C PRO A 142 10.81 9.51 -14.72
N ASP A 143 12.05 9.98 -14.54
CA ASP A 143 12.45 10.78 -13.39
C ASP A 143 11.65 12.08 -13.32
N ARG A 144 10.68 12.15 -12.40
CA ARG A 144 9.90 13.38 -12.17
C ARG A 144 10.71 14.50 -11.51
N ARG A 145 12.00 14.28 -11.17
CA ARG A 145 12.90 15.31 -10.62
C ARG A 145 13.70 16.10 -11.66
N LYS A 146 13.38 16.00 -12.96
CA LYS A 146 13.96 16.88 -14.00
C LYS A 146 12.88 17.63 -14.76
N GLY A 147 12.25 18.57 -14.07
CA GLY A 147 11.35 19.57 -14.66
C GLY A 147 11.45 20.85 -13.85
N GLY A 148 12.60 21.51 -13.95
CA GLY A 148 12.80 22.91 -13.59
C GLY A 148 12.77 23.77 -14.83
#